data_AF-A0A1I6Z515-F1
#
_entry.id   AF-A0A1I6Z515-F1
#
_cell.length_a   1.000
_cell.length_b   1.000
_cell.length_c   1.000
_cell.angle_alpha   90.00
_cell.angle_beta   90.00
_cell.angle_gamma   90.00
#
_symmetry.space_group_name_H-M   'P 1'
#
loop_
_entity.id
_entity.type
_entity.pdbx_description
1 polymer ?
#
loop_
_entity_poly.entity_id
_entity_poly.type
_entity_poly.pdbx_seq_one_letter_code
_entity_poly.pdbx_strand_id
1 'polypeptide(L)'
;MSLLLVGETIDKRRAHVLAAAGELVPLVRGVYARSGEDIEQAVLDHAVRIARYLYPTAYLSSASAQLLAPTPDGRLFVSGRRNQRTRLRTLEIIQNEAPPHPSTASAVVGDDLGELRVDVSSPRQRFLEAFRLRSEHASAITESMRAEMAVRLIEEYGSPQVAADAVWALARENGWYREGEGAERYLIARPATAKGPVNKAALDLLVAWHGDPLGRLIHDGFEWRWKPVKRSGPPLVRQTAPGKLPAFIESLLPEGWLAQVLHQRDEREALRRGKRYMSNIAVVESQAELNVLPRDELDTELAAFTDDGRFTGRYVGPSRGEIEETFEHNLAQLFARAETPRLSGVQIKAPMNLASDGALLPAIDLPFTHILKPAGTAGFEMLPVVEWLCLELGRAAGFEVPAAALIDMPDGMSPALVVERFDVRHGPDDRRFLALEDFCSVLDLPASAKYDGTIERMARGLRPLSTDPAADIETLFRRAFFAWLIADGDMHLKNLALLKIAEPGSKRFETVRFAPLYDAVTTHVFPGLGGDRMALKLNGKDDRLTRQDFLTLARTIELPVTRAEEAIGSIAAALREAAPTLALPSFAERADAAQTAAERAKAIVRDRAEAFP
;
A
#
# COMPACT_ATOMS: atom_id res chain seq x y z
N MET A 1 26.33 13.38 14.29
CA MET A 1 26.61 13.75 12.89
C MET A 1 28.11 13.94 12.76
N SER A 2 28.78 12.86 12.37
CA SER A 2 30.23 12.78 12.23
C SER A 2 30.74 13.54 10.99
N LEU A 3 29.92 13.55 9.93
CA LEU A 3 30.18 14.25 8.68
C LEU A 3 29.28 15.48 8.50
N LEU A 4 29.83 16.56 7.94
CA LEU A 4 29.13 17.80 7.61
C LEU A 4 29.43 18.24 6.17
N LEU A 5 28.37 18.59 5.45
CA LEU A 5 28.36 18.95 4.03
C LEU A 5 27.85 20.38 3.88
N VAL A 6 28.67 21.26 3.33
CA VAL A 6 28.31 22.67 3.16
C VAL A 6 27.17 22.81 2.17
N GLY A 7 26.07 23.40 2.62
CA GLY A 7 24.84 23.56 1.83
C GLY A 7 23.83 22.42 2.00
N GLU A 8 24.19 21.32 2.66
CA GLU A 8 23.25 20.24 3.01
C GLU A 8 23.03 20.19 4.53
N THR A 9 24.09 20.03 5.32
CA THR A 9 24.00 19.85 6.79
C THR A 9 24.65 20.98 7.59
N ILE A 10 25.39 21.88 6.95
CA ILE A 10 25.95 23.09 7.58
C ILE A 10 26.06 24.25 6.58
N ASP A 11 25.90 25.49 7.03
CA ASP A 11 26.15 26.66 6.19
C ASP A 11 27.65 27.01 6.11
N LYS A 12 28.05 27.68 5.01
CA LYS A 12 29.46 27.99 4.72
C LYS A 12 30.13 28.86 5.80
N ARG A 13 29.40 29.80 6.40
CA ARG A 13 29.95 30.75 7.39
C ARG A 13 30.23 30.01 8.69
N ARG A 14 29.29 29.18 9.14
CA ARG A 14 29.41 28.37 10.34
C ARG A 14 30.48 27.29 10.21
N ALA A 15 30.58 26.64 9.05
CA ALA A 15 31.65 25.68 8.78
C ALA A 15 33.04 26.32 8.89
N HIS A 16 33.22 27.54 8.36
CA HIS A 16 34.49 28.26 8.46
C HIS A 16 34.86 28.63 9.89
N VAL A 17 33.89 29.10 10.69
CA VAL A 17 34.09 29.46 12.10
C VAL A 17 34.48 28.22 12.93
N LEU A 18 33.76 27.12 12.78
CA LEU A 18 34.02 25.89 13.54
C LEU A 18 35.33 25.20 13.11
N ALA A 19 35.70 25.27 11.83
CA ALA A 19 37.00 24.80 11.37
C ALA A 19 38.15 25.66 11.92
N ALA A 20 38.00 26.98 12.00
CA ALA A 20 38.99 27.88 12.60
C ALA A 20 39.16 27.65 14.11
N ALA A 21 38.09 27.21 14.79
CA ALA A 21 38.11 26.82 16.20
C ALA A 21 38.71 25.42 16.45
N GLY A 22 39.07 24.66 15.40
CA GLY A 22 39.60 23.30 15.52
C GLY A 22 38.55 22.22 15.82
N GLU A 23 37.27 22.58 15.79
CA GLU A 23 36.15 21.65 16.04
C GLU A 23 35.81 20.82 14.80
N LEU A 24 36.16 21.31 13.59
CA LEU A 24 35.97 20.58 12.33
C LEU A 24 37.29 20.38 11.59
N VAL A 25 37.46 19.17 11.05
CA VAL A 25 38.58 18.79 10.19
C VAL A 25 38.12 18.85 8.72
N PRO A 26 38.69 19.73 7.88
CA PRO A 26 38.37 19.76 6.46
C PRO A 26 38.90 18.52 5.76
N LEU A 27 38.04 17.85 4.98
CA LEU A 27 38.40 16.65 4.21
C LEU A 27 38.64 16.97 2.74
N VAL A 28 37.69 17.66 2.12
CA VAL A 28 37.74 18.16 0.74
C VAL A 28 36.79 19.35 0.62
N ARG A 29 36.81 20.06 -0.51
CA ARG A 29 35.99 21.26 -0.71
C ARG A 29 34.52 21.02 -0.34
N GLY A 30 34.09 21.65 0.75
CA GLY A 30 32.70 21.59 1.23
C GLY A 30 32.36 20.39 2.13
N VAL A 31 33.31 19.49 2.41
CA VAL A 31 33.12 18.30 3.25
C VAL A 31 34.02 18.38 4.47
N TYR A 32 33.43 18.25 5.66
CA TYR A 32 34.10 18.35 6.95
C TYR A 32 33.73 17.13 7.83
N ALA A 33 34.63 16.75 8.72
CA ALA A 33 34.35 15.82 9.81
C ALA A 33 34.48 16.51 11.17
N ARG A 34 33.75 16.06 12.19
CA ARG A 34 33.94 16.56 13.57
C ARG A 34 35.27 16.09 14.15
N SER A 35 35.96 17.00 14.83
CA SER A 35 37.18 16.70 15.56
C SER A 35 36.89 15.81 16.77
N GLY A 36 37.70 14.76 16.98
CA GLY A 36 37.53 13.80 18.08
C GLY A 36 36.65 12.58 17.78
N GLU A 37 36.05 12.50 16.59
CA GLU A 37 35.35 11.29 16.12
C GLU A 37 36.26 10.42 15.24
N ASP A 38 35.85 9.17 14.98
CA ASP A 38 36.54 8.29 14.03
C ASP A 38 36.30 8.76 12.59
N ILE A 39 37.19 9.63 12.12
CA ILE A 39 37.10 10.25 10.79
C ILE A 39 37.22 9.20 9.67
N GLU A 40 38.00 8.14 9.89
CA GLU A 40 38.21 7.12 8.86
C GLU A 40 36.93 6.31 8.63
N GLN A 41 36.30 5.86 9.71
CA GLN A 41 35.03 5.16 9.65
C GLN A 41 33.91 6.07 9.13
N ALA A 42 33.83 7.31 9.61
CA ALA A 42 32.84 8.28 9.15
C ALA A 42 32.92 8.55 7.64
N VAL A 43 34.14 8.60 7.06
CA VAL A 43 34.31 8.79 5.62
C VAL A 43 33.85 7.58 4.81
N LEU A 44 34.05 6.36 5.31
CA LEU A 44 33.59 5.15 4.63
C LEU A 44 32.07 4.98 4.73
N ASP A 45 31.49 5.20 5.91
CA ASP A 45 30.04 5.10 6.14
C ASP A 45 29.24 6.06 5.26
N HIS A 46 29.82 7.22 4.94
CA HIS A 46 29.20 8.25 4.11
C HIS A 46 29.75 8.32 2.68
N ALA A 47 30.52 7.33 2.23
CA ALA A 47 31.27 7.40 0.98
C ALA A 47 30.39 7.73 -0.24
N VAL A 48 29.19 7.12 -0.33
CA VAL A 48 28.24 7.38 -1.42
C VAL A 48 27.69 8.80 -1.36
N ARG A 49 27.35 9.30 -0.17
CA ARG A 49 26.89 10.69 0.02
C ARG A 49 27.97 11.70 -0.35
N ILE A 50 29.21 11.45 0.09
CA ILE A 50 30.37 12.27 -0.28
C ILE A 50 30.54 12.29 -1.80
N ALA A 51 30.46 11.14 -2.45
CA ALA A 51 30.58 11.07 -3.91
C ALA A 51 29.43 11.78 -4.63
N ARG A 52 28.19 11.66 -4.15
CA ARG A 52 27.05 12.38 -4.71
C ARG A 52 27.22 13.89 -4.60
N TYR A 53 27.71 14.37 -3.45
CA TYR A 53 27.99 15.79 -3.21
C TYR A 53 29.08 16.32 -4.15
N LEU A 54 30.18 15.57 -4.30
CA LEU A 54 31.32 15.98 -5.14
C LEU A 54 31.03 15.82 -6.65
N TYR A 55 30.20 14.84 -7.02
CA TYR A 55 29.92 14.44 -8.40
C TYR A 55 28.40 14.33 -8.65
N PRO A 56 27.66 15.46 -8.63
CA PRO A 56 26.20 15.45 -8.69
C PRO A 56 25.62 14.94 -10.01
N THR A 57 26.45 14.81 -11.05
CA THR A 57 26.05 14.27 -12.37
C THR A 57 26.63 12.89 -12.66
N ALA A 58 27.33 12.28 -11.70
CA ALA A 58 27.84 10.92 -11.82
C ALA A 58 26.86 9.91 -11.22
N TYR A 59 26.98 8.67 -11.67
CA TYR A 59 26.25 7.52 -11.13
C TYR A 59 27.24 6.50 -10.53
N LEU A 60 26.79 5.72 -9.53
CA LEU A 60 27.59 4.60 -9.04
C LEU A 60 27.74 3.56 -10.14
N SER A 61 28.95 3.09 -10.40
CA SER A 61 29.22 2.10 -11.42
C SER A 61 30.01 0.92 -10.86
N SER A 62 30.19 -0.11 -11.67
CA SER A 62 31.00 -1.28 -11.30
C SER A 62 30.55 -1.97 -9.99
N ALA A 63 31.50 -2.49 -9.22
CA ALA A 63 31.30 -3.11 -7.91
C ALA A 63 30.51 -2.20 -6.95
N SER A 64 30.73 -0.88 -6.98
CA SER A 64 29.99 0.05 -6.12
C SER A 64 28.51 0.20 -6.50
N ALA A 65 28.14 -0.04 -7.76
CA ALA A 65 26.73 -0.13 -8.15
C ALA A 65 26.06 -1.40 -7.59
N GLN A 66 26.81 -2.49 -7.44
CA GLN A 66 26.33 -3.74 -6.83
C GLN A 66 26.24 -3.64 -5.31
N LEU A 67 27.27 -3.09 -4.68
CA LEU A 67 27.39 -3.00 -3.24
C LEU A 67 26.59 -1.83 -2.65
N LEU A 68 26.28 -0.82 -3.47
CA LEU A 68 25.76 0.48 -3.03
C LEU A 68 26.64 1.12 -1.95
N ALA A 69 27.94 0.82 -2.02
CA ALA A 69 28.95 1.13 -1.02
C ALA A 69 30.35 1.09 -1.69
N PRO A 70 31.40 1.61 -1.04
CA PRO A 70 32.77 1.34 -1.44
C PRO A 70 33.07 -0.16 -1.33
N THR A 71 34.05 -0.64 -2.09
CA THR A 71 34.60 -1.98 -1.94
C THR A 71 35.30 -2.14 -0.57
N PRO A 72 35.54 -3.37 -0.08
CA PRO A 72 36.16 -3.59 1.23
C PRO A 72 37.53 -2.94 1.43
N ASP A 73 38.25 -2.67 0.34
CA ASP A 73 39.53 -1.96 0.32
C ASP A 73 39.39 -0.43 0.15
N GLY A 74 38.18 0.10 0.32
CA GLY A 74 37.91 1.54 0.38
C GLY A 74 37.76 2.22 -0.99
N ARG A 75 37.61 1.50 -2.10
CA ARG A 75 37.43 2.11 -3.43
C ARG A 75 35.95 2.29 -3.76
N LEU A 76 35.56 3.49 -4.17
CA LEU A 76 34.22 3.79 -4.64
C LEU A 76 34.24 4.12 -6.13
N PHE A 77 33.51 3.36 -6.91
CA PHE A 77 33.48 3.48 -8.37
C PHE A 77 32.27 4.29 -8.83
N VAL A 78 32.52 5.35 -9.59
CA VAL A 78 31.51 6.19 -10.22
C VAL A 78 31.81 6.41 -11.68
N SER A 79 30.80 6.74 -12.47
CA SER A 79 30.95 7.08 -13.88
C SER A 79 30.31 8.43 -14.17
N GLY A 80 31.03 9.30 -14.89
CA GLY A 80 30.55 10.66 -15.23
C GLY A 80 31.34 11.28 -16.38
N ARG A 81 31.51 12.60 -16.40
CA ARG A 81 31.97 13.33 -17.60
C ARG A 81 33.44 13.15 -17.98
N ARG A 82 34.29 12.70 -17.06
CA ARG A 82 35.74 12.60 -17.28
C ARG A 82 36.36 11.60 -16.32
N ASN A 83 37.54 11.12 -16.67
CA ASN A 83 38.36 10.31 -15.79
C ASN A 83 39.00 11.19 -14.71
N GLN A 84 38.80 10.86 -13.43
CA GLN A 84 39.45 11.52 -12.31
C GLN A 84 39.45 10.64 -11.06
N ARG A 85 40.37 10.90 -10.15
CA ARG A 85 40.50 10.18 -8.87
C ARG A 85 40.54 11.18 -7.73
N THR A 86 39.89 10.85 -6.62
CA THR A 86 39.90 11.67 -5.42
C THR A 86 40.06 10.76 -4.21
N ARG A 87 41.19 10.91 -3.51
CA ARG A 87 41.48 10.18 -2.28
C ARG A 87 41.12 11.05 -1.08
N LEU A 88 40.34 10.49 -0.18
CA LEU A 88 39.85 11.09 1.06
C LEU A 88 40.12 10.11 2.18
N ARG A 89 41.28 10.24 2.84
CA ARG A 89 41.72 9.29 3.88
C ARG A 89 41.73 7.85 3.34
N THR A 90 40.95 6.95 3.93
CA THR A 90 40.79 5.54 3.57
C THR A 90 39.89 5.32 2.34
N LEU A 91 39.10 6.34 1.94
CA LEU A 91 38.25 6.28 0.76
C LEU A 91 38.98 6.77 -0.48
N GLU A 92 38.85 6.03 -1.58
CA GLU A 92 39.33 6.41 -2.89
C GLU A 92 38.18 6.39 -3.90
N ILE A 93 37.71 7.58 -4.31
CA ILE A 93 36.68 7.71 -5.33
C ILE A 93 37.34 7.70 -6.70
N ILE A 94 36.99 6.72 -7.51
CA ILE A 94 37.50 6.50 -8.86
C ILE A 94 36.35 6.80 -9.82
N GLN A 95 36.45 7.92 -10.53
CA GLN A 95 35.53 8.30 -11.57
C GLN A 95 36.09 7.93 -12.93
N ASN A 96 35.35 7.09 -13.66
CA ASN A 96 35.59 6.87 -15.08
C ASN A 96 34.68 7.75 -15.93
N GLU A 97 35.12 8.02 -17.15
CA GLU A 97 34.28 8.57 -18.19
C GLU A 97 33.14 7.57 -18.50
N ALA A 98 31.91 8.06 -18.40
CA ALA A 98 30.71 7.31 -18.75
C ALA A 98 30.71 7.03 -20.26
N PRO A 99 30.17 5.88 -20.71
CA PRO A 99 30.01 5.66 -22.13
C PRO A 99 28.98 6.62 -22.74
N PRO A 100 28.89 6.70 -24.07
CA PRO A 100 27.99 7.63 -24.75
C PRO A 100 26.50 7.46 -24.42
N HIS A 101 26.06 6.22 -24.17
CA HIS A 101 24.67 5.86 -23.92
C HIS A 101 24.54 4.96 -22.67
N PRO A 102 24.86 5.48 -21.46
CA PRO A 102 24.85 4.67 -20.26
C PRO A 102 23.41 4.31 -19.88
N SER A 103 23.17 3.04 -19.58
CA SER A 103 21.88 2.62 -19.03
C SER A 103 21.94 2.66 -17.50
N THR A 104 21.22 3.59 -16.88
CA THR A 104 21.17 3.78 -15.42
C THR A 104 19.84 3.35 -14.81
N ALA A 105 19.83 3.15 -13.50
CA ALA A 105 18.65 2.94 -12.66
C ALA A 105 18.79 3.82 -11.41
N SER A 106 17.69 4.03 -10.67
CA SER A 106 17.73 4.74 -9.39
C SER A 106 17.84 3.74 -8.24
N ALA A 107 18.66 4.04 -7.23
CA ALA A 107 18.79 3.27 -6.01
C ALA A 107 18.73 4.19 -4.78
N VAL A 108 18.35 3.63 -3.64
CA VAL A 108 18.35 4.32 -2.34
C VAL A 108 19.50 3.79 -1.50
N VAL A 109 20.30 4.70 -0.94
CA VAL A 109 21.40 4.39 -0.01
C VAL A 109 21.14 5.12 1.31
N GLY A 110 21.29 4.43 2.43
CA GLY A 110 21.10 5.00 3.76
C GLY A 110 22.41 5.10 4.54
N ASP A 111 22.56 6.21 5.28
CA ASP A 111 23.59 6.42 6.30
C ASP A 111 22.97 7.10 7.55
N ASP A 112 23.77 7.49 8.55
CA ASP A 112 23.28 8.16 9.77
C ASP A 112 22.79 9.60 9.55
N LEU A 113 22.97 10.16 8.34
CA LEU A 113 22.36 11.42 7.90
C LEU A 113 21.04 11.21 7.14
N GLY A 114 20.58 9.96 7.04
CA GLY A 114 19.31 9.58 6.41
C GLY A 114 19.51 8.90 5.07
N GLU A 115 18.43 8.79 4.30
CA GLU A 115 18.45 8.13 2.99
C GLU A 115 18.70 9.14 1.86
N LEU A 116 19.43 8.74 0.83
CA LEU A 116 19.60 9.49 -0.40
C LEU A 116 19.31 8.63 -1.63
N ARG A 117 18.70 9.24 -2.65
CA ARG A 117 18.55 8.62 -3.97
C ARG A 117 19.79 8.90 -4.81
N VAL A 118 20.31 7.86 -5.45
CA VAL A 118 21.47 7.94 -6.35
C VAL A 118 21.18 7.21 -7.65
N ASP A 119 21.73 7.73 -8.74
CA ASP A 119 21.76 7.00 -10.01
C ASP A 119 22.86 5.93 -9.93
N VAL A 120 22.57 4.76 -10.46
CA VAL A 120 23.49 3.61 -10.50
C VAL A 120 23.48 2.96 -11.88
N SER A 121 24.54 2.24 -12.24
CA SER A 121 24.52 1.40 -13.44
C SER A 121 23.35 0.42 -13.34
N SER A 122 22.48 0.44 -14.36
CA SER A 122 21.41 -0.55 -14.49
C SER A 122 22.02 -1.95 -14.53
N PRO A 123 21.26 -2.99 -14.22
CA PRO A 123 21.81 -4.35 -14.15
C PRO A 123 22.51 -4.83 -15.43
N ARG A 124 21.94 -4.54 -16.61
CA ARG A 124 22.57 -4.82 -17.92
C ARG A 124 23.86 -4.02 -18.14
N GLN A 125 23.87 -2.74 -17.74
CA GLN A 125 25.05 -1.87 -17.83
C GLN A 125 26.16 -2.36 -16.90
N ARG A 126 25.82 -2.71 -15.67
CA ARG A 126 26.74 -3.21 -14.65
C ARG A 126 27.36 -4.54 -15.01
N PHE A 127 26.55 -5.45 -15.56
CA PHE A 127 27.07 -6.71 -16.07
C PHE A 127 28.03 -6.50 -17.23
N LEU A 128 27.69 -5.60 -18.16
CA LEU A 128 28.57 -5.24 -19.27
C LEU A 128 29.88 -4.58 -18.78
N GLU A 129 29.80 -3.73 -17.75
CA GLU A 129 30.97 -3.12 -17.10
C GLU A 129 31.95 -4.16 -16.53
N ALA A 130 31.47 -5.34 -16.11
CA ALA A 130 32.30 -6.44 -15.62
C ALA A 130 33.27 -6.99 -16.66
N PHE A 131 33.04 -6.73 -17.95
CA PHE A 131 33.87 -7.20 -19.06
C PHE A 131 34.78 -6.10 -19.64
N ARG A 132 34.76 -4.89 -19.08
CA ARG A 132 35.58 -3.77 -19.54
C ARG A 132 37.07 -4.14 -19.57
N LEU A 133 37.67 -4.02 -20.75
CA LEU A 133 39.07 -4.38 -20.95
C LEU A 133 39.98 -3.37 -20.26
N ARG A 134 40.99 -3.86 -19.52
CA ARG A 134 42.02 -3.06 -18.84
C ARG A 134 41.43 -1.96 -17.94
N SER A 135 40.34 -2.28 -17.25
CA SER A 135 39.62 -1.34 -16.38
C SER A 135 39.71 -1.75 -14.91
N GLU A 136 40.08 -0.81 -14.04
CA GLU A 136 39.99 -1.01 -12.58
C GLU A 136 38.55 -1.25 -12.11
N HIS A 137 37.56 -0.79 -12.88
CA HIS A 137 36.16 -1.10 -12.61
C HIS A 137 35.93 -2.61 -12.79
N ALA A 138 36.31 -3.17 -13.94
CA ALA A 138 36.11 -4.60 -14.18
C ALA A 138 36.88 -5.50 -13.20
N SER A 139 38.08 -5.09 -12.77
CA SER A 139 38.87 -5.87 -11.80
C SER A 139 38.30 -5.85 -10.38
N ALA A 140 37.49 -4.86 -10.03
CA ALA A 140 36.77 -4.80 -8.76
C ALA A 140 35.57 -5.76 -8.70
N ILE A 141 35.09 -6.25 -9.84
CA ILE A 141 33.97 -7.20 -9.91
C ILE A 141 34.52 -8.62 -9.82
N THR A 142 34.27 -9.26 -8.66
CA THR A 142 34.68 -10.65 -8.43
C THR A 142 33.88 -11.61 -9.30
N GLU A 143 34.39 -12.84 -9.46
CA GLU A 143 33.66 -13.89 -10.17
C GLU A 143 32.30 -14.21 -9.54
N SER A 144 32.20 -14.17 -8.20
CA SER A 144 30.93 -14.37 -7.50
C SER A 144 29.91 -13.28 -7.86
N MET A 145 30.33 -12.02 -7.88
CA MET A 145 29.47 -10.88 -8.25
C MET A 145 29.04 -10.97 -9.72
N ARG A 146 29.96 -11.40 -10.61
CA ARG A 146 29.67 -11.62 -12.03
C ARG A 146 28.62 -12.72 -12.22
N ALA A 147 28.73 -13.82 -11.46
CA ALA A 147 27.75 -14.90 -11.47
C ALA A 147 26.38 -14.45 -10.95
N GLU A 148 26.31 -13.67 -9.87
CA GLU A 148 25.06 -13.10 -9.36
C GLU A 148 24.37 -12.18 -10.39
N MET A 149 25.15 -11.29 -11.02
CA MET A 149 24.64 -10.41 -12.07
C MET A 149 24.10 -11.21 -13.26
N ALA A 150 24.77 -12.30 -13.65
CA ALA A 150 24.29 -13.18 -14.72
C ALA A 150 22.97 -13.86 -14.37
N VAL A 151 22.85 -14.43 -13.16
CA VAL A 151 21.60 -15.04 -12.69
C VAL A 151 20.46 -14.03 -12.73
N ARG A 152 20.69 -12.82 -12.19
CA ARG A 152 19.69 -11.75 -12.16
C ARG A 152 19.24 -11.31 -13.56
N LEU A 153 20.15 -11.23 -14.53
CA LEU A 153 19.80 -10.92 -15.93
C LEU A 153 19.01 -12.05 -16.60
N ILE A 154 19.39 -13.31 -16.35
CA ILE A 154 18.65 -14.47 -16.88
C ILE A 154 17.24 -14.51 -16.33
N GLU A 155 17.06 -14.21 -15.04
CA GLU A 155 15.74 -14.10 -14.40
C GLU A 155 14.91 -12.98 -15.04
N GLU A 156 15.48 -11.79 -15.25
CA GLU A 156 14.78 -10.64 -15.85
C GLU A 156 14.31 -10.92 -17.29
N TYR A 157 15.17 -11.53 -18.11
CA TYR A 157 14.92 -11.76 -19.53
C TYR A 157 14.38 -13.17 -19.84
N GLY A 158 14.17 -14.00 -18.82
CA GLY A 158 13.58 -15.34 -18.89
C GLY A 158 14.48 -16.45 -19.46
N SER A 159 15.56 -16.10 -20.16
CA SER A 159 16.55 -17.07 -20.63
C SER A 159 17.94 -16.46 -20.83
N PRO A 160 19.01 -17.27 -20.81
CA PRO A 160 20.36 -16.80 -21.11
C PRO A 160 20.51 -16.13 -22.47
N GLN A 161 19.79 -16.62 -23.48
CA GLN A 161 19.88 -16.05 -24.83
C GLN A 161 19.27 -14.64 -24.87
N VAL A 162 18.07 -14.46 -24.33
CA VAL A 162 17.39 -13.16 -24.34
C VAL A 162 18.12 -12.14 -23.45
N ALA A 163 18.69 -12.60 -22.34
CA ALA A 163 19.57 -11.78 -21.50
C ALA A 163 20.82 -11.33 -22.27
N ALA A 164 21.45 -12.23 -23.02
CA ALA A 164 22.61 -11.91 -23.84
C ALA A 164 22.25 -10.91 -24.95
N ASP A 165 21.13 -11.09 -25.63
CA ASP A 165 20.65 -10.19 -26.68
C ASP A 165 20.43 -8.76 -26.13
N ALA A 166 19.85 -8.64 -24.92
CA ALA A 166 19.60 -7.36 -24.27
C ALA A 166 20.90 -6.65 -23.85
N VAL A 167 21.88 -7.40 -23.32
CA VAL A 167 23.21 -6.86 -23.00
C VAL A 167 23.96 -6.47 -24.28
N TRP A 168 23.81 -7.25 -25.35
CA TRP A 168 24.43 -7.01 -26.65
C TRP A 168 23.88 -5.76 -27.34
N ALA A 169 22.58 -5.51 -27.24
CA ALA A 169 21.96 -4.27 -27.72
C ALA A 169 22.60 -3.04 -27.05
N LEU A 170 22.74 -3.07 -25.72
CA LEU A 170 23.39 -2.00 -24.96
C LEU A 170 24.89 -1.87 -25.31
N ALA A 171 25.57 -2.99 -25.55
CA ALA A 171 26.97 -2.99 -25.95
C ALA A 171 27.17 -2.30 -27.32
N ARG A 172 26.25 -2.51 -28.28
CA ARG A 172 26.28 -1.84 -29.58
C ARG A 172 26.07 -0.34 -29.46
N GLU A 173 25.09 0.08 -28.68
CA GLU A 173 24.83 1.51 -28.40
C GLU A 173 26.06 2.20 -27.84
N ASN A 174 26.79 1.53 -26.94
CA ASN A 174 27.99 2.08 -26.31
C ASN A 174 29.29 1.85 -27.08
N GLY A 175 29.27 1.15 -28.23
CA GLY A 175 30.47 0.77 -28.98
C GLY A 175 31.39 -0.23 -28.27
N TRP A 176 30.86 -0.97 -27.30
CA TRP A 176 31.58 -1.92 -26.43
C TRP A 176 31.49 -3.36 -26.95
N TYR A 177 31.85 -3.56 -28.23
CA TYR A 177 31.65 -4.85 -28.92
C TYR A 177 32.41 -6.02 -28.30
N ARG A 178 33.64 -5.80 -27.80
CA ARG A 178 34.44 -6.88 -27.19
C ARG A 178 33.91 -7.27 -25.81
N GLU A 179 33.47 -6.28 -25.03
CA GLU A 179 32.84 -6.49 -23.74
C GLU A 179 31.53 -7.27 -23.88
N GLY A 180 30.71 -6.90 -24.87
CA GLY A 180 29.48 -7.63 -25.15
C GLY A 180 29.75 -9.09 -25.52
N GLU A 181 30.83 -9.40 -26.23
CA GLU A 181 31.13 -10.75 -26.72
C GLU A 181 31.62 -11.62 -25.54
N GLY A 182 32.30 -11.00 -24.57
CA GLY A 182 32.63 -11.61 -23.30
C GLY A 182 31.38 -11.87 -22.44
N ALA A 183 30.49 -10.89 -22.36
CA ALA A 183 29.25 -10.98 -21.58
C ALA A 183 28.29 -12.03 -22.13
N GLU A 184 28.10 -12.08 -23.45
CA GLU A 184 27.31 -13.10 -24.15
C GLU A 184 27.87 -14.50 -23.90
N ARG A 185 29.18 -14.70 -24.13
CA ARG A 185 29.83 -15.99 -23.85
C ARG A 185 29.64 -16.44 -22.40
N TYR A 186 29.74 -15.51 -21.45
CA TYR A 186 29.55 -15.81 -20.04
C TYR A 186 28.11 -16.23 -19.71
N LEU A 187 27.11 -15.53 -20.23
CA LEU A 187 25.70 -15.87 -20.05
C LEU A 187 25.34 -17.22 -20.66
N ILE A 188 25.85 -17.50 -21.87
CA ILE A 188 25.59 -18.75 -22.59
C ILE A 188 26.28 -19.96 -21.95
N ALA A 189 27.47 -19.78 -21.37
CA ALA A 189 28.27 -20.86 -20.77
C ALA A 189 27.67 -21.48 -19.49
N ARG A 190 26.50 -21.01 -19.02
CA ARG A 190 25.77 -21.48 -17.82
C ARG A 190 26.66 -21.57 -16.56
N PRO A 191 26.95 -20.44 -15.88
CA PRO A 191 27.66 -20.49 -14.61
C PRO A 191 26.87 -21.27 -13.55
N ALA A 192 27.57 -22.09 -12.76
CA ALA A 192 27.02 -22.75 -11.59
C ALA A 192 26.61 -21.70 -10.54
N THR A 193 25.45 -21.88 -9.93
CA THR A 193 24.87 -21.00 -8.91
C THR A 193 25.81 -20.85 -7.70
N ALA A 194 26.55 -19.75 -7.63
CA ALA A 194 27.20 -19.32 -6.40
C ALA A 194 26.19 -18.52 -5.56
N LYS A 195 25.90 -18.97 -4.34
CA LYS A 195 25.22 -18.14 -3.33
C LYS A 195 26.25 -17.15 -2.81
N GLY A 196 26.21 -15.90 -3.27
CA GLY A 196 26.98 -14.86 -2.61
C GLY A 196 26.24 -14.28 -1.40
N PRO A 197 26.80 -13.21 -0.81
CA PRO A 197 26.36 -12.69 0.48
C PRO A 197 24.95 -12.09 0.38
N VAL A 198 24.05 -12.57 1.24
CA VAL A 198 22.67 -12.08 1.31
C VAL A 198 22.67 -10.67 1.93
N ASN A 199 22.11 -9.71 1.20
CA ASN A 199 21.84 -8.37 1.71
C ASN A 199 21.03 -8.49 3.01
N LYS A 200 21.51 -7.94 4.13
CA LYS A 200 20.79 -7.99 5.41
C LYS A 200 19.47 -7.21 5.40
N ALA A 201 19.28 -6.29 4.44
CA ALA A 201 18.01 -5.62 4.19
C ALA A 201 17.02 -6.48 3.38
N ALA A 202 17.46 -7.65 2.89
CA ALA A 202 16.57 -8.58 2.21
C ALA A 202 15.46 -9.05 3.16
N LEU A 203 14.31 -9.31 2.57
CA LEU A 203 13.08 -9.72 3.21
C LEU A 203 12.61 -11.00 2.52
N ASP A 204 12.22 -12.00 3.29
CA ASP A 204 11.66 -13.25 2.77
C ASP A 204 10.52 -13.68 3.70
N LEU A 205 9.30 -13.30 3.32
CA LEU A 205 8.10 -13.47 4.13
C LEU A 205 7.23 -14.58 3.56
N LEU A 206 6.78 -15.47 4.44
CA LEU A 206 5.70 -16.41 4.17
C LEU A 206 4.37 -15.67 4.15
N VAL A 207 3.64 -15.77 3.04
CA VAL A 207 2.27 -15.28 2.93
C VAL A 207 1.32 -16.46 3.00
N ALA A 208 0.29 -16.37 3.83
CA ALA A 208 -0.72 -17.40 4.02
C ALA A 208 -2.14 -16.81 3.96
N TRP A 209 -3.10 -17.66 3.61
CA TRP A 209 -4.52 -17.32 3.50
C TRP A 209 -5.34 -18.33 4.28
N HIS A 210 -6.07 -17.86 5.30
CA HIS A 210 -6.77 -18.73 6.27
C HIS A 210 -5.85 -19.77 6.92
N GLY A 211 -4.59 -19.40 7.18
CA GLY A 211 -3.56 -20.27 7.75
C GLY A 211 -2.86 -21.19 6.74
N ASP A 212 -3.31 -21.24 5.49
CA ASP A 212 -2.68 -22.06 4.45
C ASP A 212 -1.60 -21.25 3.69
N PRO A 213 -0.34 -21.72 3.63
CA PRO A 213 0.71 -21.10 2.84
C PRO A 213 0.33 -20.88 1.37
N LEU A 214 0.43 -19.63 0.91
CA LEU A 214 0.27 -19.25 -0.50
C LEU A 214 1.60 -19.22 -1.24
N GLY A 215 2.65 -18.74 -0.58
CA GLY A 215 3.93 -18.46 -1.24
C GLY A 215 4.88 -17.67 -0.36
N ARG A 216 6.03 -17.33 -0.94
CA ARG A 216 7.00 -16.42 -0.33
C ARG A 216 7.04 -15.11 -1.10
N LEU A 217 6.97 -14.02 -0.35
CA LEU A 217 7.17 -12.66 -0.83
C LEU A 217 8.59 -12.23 -0.45
N ILE A 218 9.42 -12.04 -1.47
CA ILE A 218 10.85 -11.78 -1.32
C ILE A 218 11.14 -10.35 -1.78
N HIS A 219 11.97 -9.63 -1.04
CA HIS A 219 12.56 -8.38 -1.48
C HIS A 219 14.07 -8.45 -1.24
N ASP A 220 14.91 -8.31 -2.26
CA ASP A 220 16.37 -8.47 -2.13
C ASP A 220 17.13 -7.18 -1.76
N GLY A 221 16.39 -6.08 -1.61
CA GLY A 221 16.92 -4.74 -1.40
C GLY A 221 16.76 -3.83 -2.60
N PHE A 222 16.36 -4.38 -3.75
CA PHE A 222 16.06 -3.63 -4.96
C PHE A 222 14.61 -3.85 -5.44
N GLU A 223 14.16 -5.10 -5.52
CA GLU A 223 12.87 -5.43 -6.15
C GLU A 223 12.07 -6.50 -5.38
N TRP A 224 10.75 -6.48 -5.56
CA TRP A 224 9.84 -7.49 -5.01
C TRP A 224 9.72 -8.70 -5.96
N ARG A 225 9.64 -9.90 -5.38
CA ARG A 225 9.44 -11.17 -6.08
C ARG A 225 8.41 -12.03 -5.36
N TRP A 226 7.42 -12.50 -6.10
CA TRP A 226 6.43 -13.45 -5.60
C TRP A 226 6.76 -14.88 -6.03
N LYS A 227 6.99 -15.77 -5.06
CA LYS A 227 7.24 -17.20 -5.29
C LYS A 227 6.08 -18.03 -4.75
N PRO A 228 5.09 -18.41 -5.57
CA PRO A 228 3.96 -19.21 -5.10
C PRO A 228 4.42 -20.62 -4.68
N VAL A 229 3.77 -21.16 -3.65
CA VAL A 229 3.89 -22.57 -3.29
C VAL A 229 2.97 -23.39 -4.19
N LYS A 230 3.42 -24.58 -4.61
CA LYS A 230 2.57 -25.52 -5.35
C LYS A 230 1.49 -26.05 -4.42
N ARG A 231 0.25 -25.56 -4.58
CA ARG A 231 -0.92 -25.96 -3.79
C ARG A 231 -2.14 -26.20 -4.66
N SER A 232 -3.13 -26.92 -4.12
CA SER A 232 -4.50 -26.90 -4.62
C SER A 232 -5.20 -25.63 -4.11
N GLY A 233 -5.70 -24.79 -5.01
CA GLY A 233 -6.31 -23.50 -4.64
C GLY A 233 -6.30 -22.53 -5.81
N PRO A 234 -7.23 -21.56 -5.89
CA PRO A 234 -7.10 -20.48 -6.85
C PRO A 234 -5.89 -19.60 -6.54
N PRO A 235 -5.25 -19.01 -7.58
CA PRO A 235 -4.19 -18.04 -7.39
C PRO A 235 -4.79 -16.70 -6.96
N LEU A 236 -4.65 -16.39 -5.68
CA LEU A 236 -5.07 -15.12 -5.07
C LEU A 236 -4.02 -14.02 -5.34
N VAL A 237 -2.79 -14.23 -4.88
CA VAL A 237 -1.68 -13.29 -5.10
C VAL A 237 -1.08 -13.50 -6.49
N ARG A 238 -0.99 -12.42 -7.28
CA ARG A 238 -0.39 -12.40 -8.61
C ARG A 238 0.56 -11.23 -8.73
N GLN A 239 1.74 -11.48 -9.29
CA GLN A 239 2.67 -10.43 -9.65
C GLN A 239 2.47 -10.08 -11.12
N THR A 240 1.69 -9.04 -11.37
CA THR A 240 1.32 -8.53 -12.70
C THR A 240 2.40 -7.63 -13.28
N ALA A 241 3.14 -6.92 -12.43
CA ALA A 241 4.30 -6.11 -12.79
C ALA A 241 5.58 -6.68 -12.15
N PRO A 242 6.56 -7.16 -12.94
CA PRO A 242 7.84 -7.64 -12.43
C PRO A 242 8.55 -6.58 -11.57
N GLY A 243 9.14 -7.02 -10.46
CA GLY A 243 9.88 -6.18 -9.52
C GLY A 243 9.04 -5.30 -8.60
N LYS A 244 7.73 -5.20 -8.82
CA LYS A 244 6.80 -4.48 -7.94
C LYS A 244 6.12 -5.41 -6.94
N LEU A 245 5.69 -4.84 -5.82
CA LEU A 245 4.85 -5.53 -4.85
C LEU A 245 3.55 -5.97 -5.55
N PRO A 246 3.08 -7.23 -5.36
CA PRO A 246 1.79 -7.65 -5.91
C PRO A 246 0.67 -6.72 -5.45
N ALA A 247 -0.17 -6.24 -6.38
CA ALA A 247 -1.19 -5.23 -6.10
C ALA A 247 -2.16 -5.65 -4.97
N PHE A 248 -2.53 -6.94 -4.93
CA PHE A 248 -3.34 -7.50 -3.84
C PHE A 248 -2.67 -7.37 -2.46
N ILE A 249 -1.35 -7.52 -2.37
CA ILE A 249 -0.63 -7.35 -1.10
C ILE A 249 -0.50 -5.87 -0.76
N GLU A 250 -0.20 -5.04 -1.75
CA GLU A 250 -0.14 -3.58 -1.58
C GLU A 250 -1.47 -3.02 -1.06
N SER A 251 -2.61 -3.51 -1.57
CA SER A 251 -3.94 -3.05 -1.15
C SER A 251 -4.27 -3.32 0.31
N LEU A 252 -3.59 -4.28 0.96
CA LEU A 252 -3.79 -4.63 2.36
C LEU A 252 -3.03 -3.71 3.31
N LEU A 253 -2.06 -2.93 2.80
CA LEU A 253 -1.19 -2.13 3.64
C LEU A 253 -1.93 -0.92 4.26
N PRO A 254 -1.55 -0.52 5.48
CA PRO A 254 -2.05 0.71 6.09
C PRO A 254 -1.81 1.95 5.23
N GLU A 255 -2.70 2.93 5.37
CA GLU A 255 -2.58 4.26 4.76
C GLU A 255 -2.84 5.36 5.79
N GLY A 256 -2.63 6.61 5.36
CA GLY A 256 -3.03 7.80 6.14
C GLY A 256 -2.48 7.81 7.56
N TRP A 257 -3.37 8.02 8.53
CA TRP A 257 -3.00 8.16 9.94
C TRP A 257 -2.23 6.94 10.47
N LEU A 258 -2.67 5.72 10.13
CA LEU A 258 -2.04 4.51 10.66
C LEU A 258 -0.61 4.33 10.15
N ALA A 259 -0.37 4.60 8.86
CA ALA A 259 0.97 4.56 8.28
C ALA A 259 1.92 5.59 8.95
N GLN A 260 1.41 6.79 9.23
CA GLN A 260 2.16 7.86 9.91
C GLN A 260 2.53 7.48 11.35
N VAL A 261 1.57 6.95 12.10
CA VAL A 261 1.74 6.53 13.49
C VAL A 261 2.70 5.35 13.61
N LEU A 262 2.64 4.41 12.69
CA LEU A 262 3.55 3.28 12.66
C LEU A 262 4.96 3.66 12.17
N HIS A 263 5.19 4.92 11.80
CA HIS A 263 6.43 5.45 11.21
C HIS A 263 6.92 4.61 10.04
N GLN A 264 5.98 4.05 9.26
CA GLN A 264 6.30 3.19 8.12
C GLN A 264 6.88 4.04 7.01
N ARG A 265 8.16 3.80 6.67
CA ARG A 265 8.83 4.54 5.59
C ARG A 265 8.51 3.98 4.22
N ASP A 266 8.29 2.66 4.14
CA ASP A 266 8.01 1.92 2.91
C ASP A 266 7.20 0.63 3.19
N GLU A 267 6.84 -0.06 2.11
CA GLU A 267 6.06 -1.30 2.17
C GLU A 267 6.80 -2.43 2.88
N ARG A 268 8.13 -2.44 2.88
CA ARG A 268 8.94 -3.48 3.53
C ARG A 268 8.82 -3.39 5.04
N GLU A 269 8.91 -2.17 5.58
CA GLU A 269 8.72 -1.92 7.00
C GLU A 269 7.29 -2.23 7.44
N ALA A 270 6.30 -1.88 6.61
CA ALA A 270 4.90 -2.20 6.86
C ALA A 270 4.66 -3.71 6.96
N LEU A 271 5.24 -4.50 6.04
CA LEU A 271 5.12 -5.97 6.01
C LEU A 271 5.98 -6.67 7.07
N ARG A 272 7.10 -6.07 7.52
CA ARG A 272 7.87 -6.60 8.68
C ARG A 272 7.14 -6.40 9.99
N ARG A 273 6.43 -5.27 10.16
CA ARG A 273 5.79 -4.90 11.43
C ARG A 273 4.36 -5.39 11.57
N GLY A 274 3.70 -5.83 10.50
CA GLY A 274 2.33 -6.33 10.53
C GLY A 274 2.26 -7.81 10.17
N LYS A 275 1.60 -8.62 10.99
CA LYS A 275 1.47 -10.06 10.74
C LYS A 275 0.12 -10.47 10.18
N ARG A 276 -0.95 -9.73 10.50
CA ARG A 276 -2.35 -10.06 10.19
C ARG A 276 -2.98 -8.92 9.38
N TYR A 277 -3.77 -9.28 8.38
CA TYR A 277 -4.42 -8.37 7.45
C TYR A 277 -5.85 -8.84 7.16
N MET A 278 -6.64 -8.00 6.47
CA MET A 278 -7.97 -8.36 5.97
C MET A 278 -7.95 -9.69 5.20
N SER A 279 -9.11 -10.32 5.13
CA SER A 279 -9.35 -11.59 4.42
C SER A 279 -8.54 -12.77 4.95
N ASN A 280 -8.23 -12.77 6.24
CA ASN A 280 -7.41 -13.80 6.89
C ASN A 280 -6.05 -13.97 6.19
N ILE A 281 -5.48 -12.88 5.68
CA ILE A 281 -4.13 -12.89 5.12
C ILE A 281 -3.14 -12.69 6.26
N ALA A 282 -2.16 -13.58 6.32
CA ALA A 282 -1.03 -13.48 7.23
C ALA A 282 0.26 -13.33 6.44
N VAL A 283 1.13 -12.45 6.92
CA VAL A 283 2.48 -12.25 6.37
C VAL A 283 3.48 -12.37 7.53
N VAL A 284 4.29 -13.42 7.52
CA VAL A 284 5.17 -13.76 8.66
C VAL A 284 6.54 -14.23 8.18
N GLU A 285 7.54 -14.26 9.04
CA GLU A 285 8.88 -14.73 8.65
C GLU A 285 8.93 -16.27 8.58
N SER A 286 8.14 -16.96 9.42
CA SER A 286 8.22 -18.40 9.62
C SER A 286 6.86 -19.09 9.77
N GLN A 287 6.81 -20.40 9.48
CA GLN A 287 5.63 -21.23 9.72
C GLN A 287 5.27 -21.32 11.21
N ALA A 288 6.26 -21.22 12.10
CA ALA A 288 6.02 -21.24 13.54
C ALA A 288 5.22 -20.02 14.00
N GLU A 289 5.54 -18.82 13.48
CA GLU A 289 4.75 -17.61 13.70
C GLU A 289 3.34 -17.74 13.13
N LEU A 290 3.18 -18.30 11.94
CA LEU A 290 1.86 -18.50 11.34
C LEU A 290 0.94 -19.35 12.24
N ASN A 291 1.49 -20.41 12.84
CA ASN A 291 0.72 -21.36 13.64
C ASN A 291 0.21 -20.81 14.97
N VAL A 292 0.77 -19.71 15.47
CA VAL A 292 0.34 -19.09 16.74
C VAL A 292 -0.63 -17.94 16.54
N LEU A 293 -0.84 -17.47 15.30
CA LEU A 293 -1.79 -16.41 15.02
C LEU A 293 -3.24 -16.93 15.14
N PRO A 294 -4.15 -16.15 15.76
CA PRO A 294 -5.57 -16.49 15.76
C PRO A 294 -6.12 -16.43 14.33
N ARG A 295 -7.09 -17.30 14.05
CA ARG A 295 -7.89 -17.25 12.82
C ARG A 295 -9.03 -16.29 13.03
N ASP A 296 -9.34 -15.48 12.01
CA ASP A 296 -10.48 -14.57 12.05
C ASP A 296 -11.73 -15.34 11.60
N GLU A 297 -12.47 -15.82 12.58
CA GLU A 297 -13.74 -16.55 12.42
C GLU A 297 -14.82 -15.79 13.21
N LEU A 298 -15.95 -15.51 12.57
CA LEU A 298 -17.09 -14.81 13.14
C LEU A 298 -17.95 -15.81 13.92
N ASP A 299 -17.67 -15.93 15.20
CA ASP A 299 -18.42 -16.80 16.12
C ASP A 299 -19.66 -16.12 16.73
N THR A 300 -19.66 -14.79 16.77
CA THR A 300 -20.74 -13.99 17.37
C THR A 300 -21.13 -12.88 16.41
N GLU A 301 -22.35 -12.95 15.90
CA GLU A 301 -22.91 -11.96 14.99
C GLU A 301 -23.32 -10.70 15.77
N LEU A 302 -23.06 -9.53 15.18
CA LEU A 302 -23.37 -8.23 15.74
C LEU A 302 -24.88 -8.05 16.00
N ALA A 303 -25.71 -8.70 15.18
CA ALA A 303 -27.17 -8.66 15.31
C ALA A 303 -27.66 -9.17 16.68
N ALA A 304 -26.92 -10.09 17.33
CA ALA A 304 -27.27 -10.57 18.67
C ALA A 304 -27.12 -9.49 19.77
N PHE A 305 -26.35 -8.44 19.49
CA PHE A 305 -26.05 -7.34 20.40
C PHE A 305 -26.41 -5.99 19.77
N THR A 306 -27.46 -5.96 18.94
CA THR A 306 -27.96 -4.75 18.31
C THR A 306 -29.46 -4.61 18.54
N ASP A 307 -29.88 -3.42 18.97
CA ASP A 307 -31.28 -3.04 19.12
C ASP A 307 -31.47 -1.65 18.52
N ASP A 308 -32.33 -1.53 17.51
CA ASP A 308 -32.63 -0.27 16.81
C ASP A 308 -31.37 0.55 16.42
N GLY A 309 -30.39 -0.14 15.80
CA GLY A 309 -29.13 0.47 15.37
C GLY A 309 -28.14 0.79 16.50
N ARG A 310 -28.49 0.55 17.76
CA ARG A 310 -27.62 0.70 18.92
C ARG A 310 -26.94 -0.62 19.28
N PHE A 311 -25.64 -0.59 19.53
CA PHE A 311 -24.92 -1.70 20.14
C PHE A 311 -25.31 -1.83 21.62
N THR A 312 -25.80 -3.01 22.02
CA THR A 312 -26.28 -3.31 23.38
C THR A 312 -25.29 -4.12 24.21
N GLY A 313 -24.19 -4.56 23.61
CA GLY A 313 -23.08 -5.21 24.32
C GLY A 313 -22.24 -4.23 25.13
N ARG A 314 -21.12 -4.70 25.66
CA ARG A 314 -20.18 -3.91 26.47
C ARG A 314 -18.93 -3.57 25.67
N TYR A 315 -18.70 -2.28 25.45
CA TYR A 315 -17.44 -1.81 24.87
C TYR A 315 -16.28 -1.96 25.88
N VAL A 316 -15.24 -2.70 25.49
CA VAL A 316 -14.01 -2.93 26.29
C VAL A 316 -12.77 -2.62 25.43
N GLY A 317 -12.89 -1.61 24.55
CA GLY A 317 -11.81 -1.12 23.70
C GLY A 317 -11.06 0.08 24.30
N PRO A 318 -10.18 0.74 23.52
CA PRO A 318 -9.48 1.94 23.95
C PRO A 318 -10.47 3.03 24.40
N SER A 319 -10.23 3.64 25.56
CA SER A 319 -10.94 4.82 26.06
C SER A 319 -10.01 6.04 26.05
N ARG A 320 -10.52 7.22 26.43
CA ARG A 320 -9.63 8.31 26.86
C ARG A 320 -8.97 7.89 28.19
N GLY A 321 -7.65 8.01 28.30
CA GLY A 321 -6.92 7.63 29.51
C GLY A 321 -7.17 8.60 30.67
N GLU A 322 -6.79 8.21 31.90
CA GLU A 322 -7.09 9.00 33.11
C GLU A 322 -6.22 10.27 33.24
N ILE A 323 -5.09 10.39 32.52
CA ILE A 323 -4.22 11.58 32.53
C ILE A 323 -3.48 11.69 31.18
N GLU A 324 -3.67 12.80 30.45
CA GLU A 324 -2.96 13.23 29.20
C GLU A 324 -2.99 12.31 27.96
N GLU A 325 -3.39 11.03 28.05
CA GLU A 325 -3.46 10.13 26.88
C GLU A 325 -4.74 10.35 26.05
N THR A 326 -4.55 10.79 24.80
CA THR A 326 -5.65 10.87 23.82
C THR A 326 -6.05 9.48 23.34
N PHE A 327 -7.30 9.33 22.89
CA PHE A 327 -7.78 8.09 22.26
C PHE A 327 -6.86 7.64 21.09
N GLU A 328 -6.34 8.60 20.31
CA GLU A 328 -5.38 8.35 19.24
C GLU A 328 -4.07 7.74 19.75
N HIS A 329 -3.57 8.20 20.89
CA HIS A 329 -2.36 7.64 21.51
C HIS A 329 -2.57 6.19 21.95
N ASN A 330 -3.70 5.89 22.60
CA ASN A 330 -4.04 4.53 23.02
C ASN A 330 -4.18 3.58 21.83
N LEU A 331 -4.75 4.09 20.73
CA LEU A 331 -4.83 3.33 19.50
C LEU A 331 -3.46 3.14 18.82
N ALA A 332 -2.58 4.14 18.87
CA ALA A 332 -1.21 4.01 18.39
C ALA A 332 -0.45 2.90 19.13
N GLN A 333 -0.59 2.84 20.46
CA GLN A 333 -0.02 1.77 21.28
C GLN A 333 -0.59 0.40 20.90
N LEU A 334 -1.89 0.31 20.59
CA LEU A 334 -2.51 -0.92 20.10
C LEU A 334 -1.85 -1.41 18.80
N PHE A 335 -1.64 -0.51 17.84
CA PHE A 335 -1.03 -0.85 16.56
C PHE A 335 0.49 -1.08 16.64
N ALA A 336 1.18 -0.62 17.68
CA ALA A 336 2.60 -0.94 17.88
C ALA A 336 2.87 -2.45 17.99
N ARG A 337 1.87 -3.25 18.40
CA ARG A 337 1.96 -4.72 18.41
C ARG A 337 1.81 -5.27 17.00
N ALA A 338 2.64 -6.25 16.64
CA ALA A 338 2.65 -6.84 15.29
C ALA A 338 1.47 -7.77 15.03
N GLU A 339 0.92 -8.32 16.11
CA GLU A 339 -0.23 -9.22 16.16
C GLU A 339 -1.56 -8.48 15.93
N THR A 340 -1.59 -7.17 16.17
CA THR A 340 -2.75 -6.31 15.88
C THR A 340 -2.97 -6.24 14.37
N PRO A 341 -4.15 -6.68 13.86
CA PRO A 341 -4.47 -6.67 12.45
C PRO A 341 -4.28 -5.29 11.81
N ARG A 342 -3.70 -5.28 10.62
CA ARG A 342 -3.47 -4.07 9.82
C ARG A 342 -4.66 -3.84 8.90
N LEU A 343 -5.03 -2.57 8.79
CA LEU A 343 -6.19 -2.12 8.01
C LEU A 343 -5.79 -0.96 7.11
N SER A 344 -6.24 -1.00 5.86
CA SER A 344 -6.09 0.08 4.88
C SER A 344 -7.09 1.22 5.15
N GLY A 345 -6.82 2.41 4.60
CA GLY A 345 -7.70 3.58 4.65
C GLY A 345 -7.16 4.70 5.54
N VAL A 346 -7.65 5.92 5.31
CA VAL A 346 -7.10 7.14 5.94
C VAL A 346 -7.72 7.40 7.32
N GLN A 347 -8.99 7.00 7.51
CA GLN A 347 -9.70 7.17 8.77
C GLN A 347 -9.12 6.27 9.86
N ILE A 348 -9.08 6.81 11.08
CA ILE A 348 -8.78 6.05 12.29
C ILE A 348 -9.80 4.90 12.43
N LYS A 349 -9.29 3.68 12.66
CA LYS A 349 -10.09 2.46 12.83
C LYS A 349 -9.37 1.49 13.76
N ALA A 350 -10.12 0.67 14.49
CA ALA A 350 -9.56 -0.35 15.38
C ALA A 350 -10.10 -1.74 15.04
N PRO A 351 -9.24 -2.78 14.99
CA PRO A 351 -9.69 -4.15 14.82
C PRO A 351 -10.24 -4.69 16.14
N MET A 352 -11.46 -5.22 16.11
CA MET A 352 -12.19 -5.70 17.28
C MET A 352 -12.66 -7.15 17.15
N ASN A 353 -12.85 -7.78 18.30
CA ASN A 353 -13.49 -9.08 18.48
C ASN A 353 -14.77 -8.87 19.31
N LEU A 354 -15.89 -9.40 18.84
CA LEU A 354 -17.11 -9.52 19.64
C LEU A 354 -17.15 -10.91 20.26
N ALA A 355 -17.07 -10.97 21.59
CA ALA A 355 -17.16 -12.21 22.35
C ALA A 355 -18.62 -12.64 22.56
N SER A 356 -18.82 -13.92 22.85
CA SER A 356 -20.16 -14.51 23.06
C SER A 356 -20.93 -13.91 24.24
N ASP A 357 -20.25 -13.27 25.19
CA ASP A 357 -20.86 -12.56 26.32
C ASP A 357 -21.23 -11.10 25.99
N GLY A 358 -21.00 -10.66 24.75
CA GLY A 358 -21.28 -9.30 24.27
C GLY A 358 -20.15 -8.29 24.51
N ALA A 359 -18.97 -8.73 24.98
CA ALA A 359 -17.82 -7.83 25.12
C ALA A 359 -17.18 -7.55 23.74
N LEU A 360 -17.01 -6.27 23.40
CA LEU A 360 -16.28 -5.83 22.21
C LEU A 360 -14.84 -5.44 22.59
N LEU A 361 -13.88 -6.29 22.24
CA LEU A 361 -12.48 -6.26 22.70
C LEU A 361 -11.52 -5.99 21.53
N PRO A 362 -10.34 -5.37 21.74
CA PRO A 362 -9.33 -5.25 20.68
C PRO A 362 -8.81 -6.61 20.22
N ALA A 363 -8.75 -6.83 18.90
CA ALA A 363 -8.41 -8.12 18.30
C ALA A 363 -6.90 -8.37 18.17
N ILE A 364 -6.13 -8.17 19.23
CA ILE A 364 -4.66 -8.39 19.23
C ILE A 364 -4.36 -9.89 19.12
N ASP A 365 -4.80 -10.65 20.12
CA ASP A 365 -4.62 -12.10 20.23
C ASP A 365 -5.96 -12.85 20.05
N LEU A 366 -7.00 -12.10 19.66
CA LEU A 366 -8.36 -12.60 19.42
C LEU A 366 -8.70 -12.58 17.92
N PRO A 367 -9.67 -13.39 17.47
CA PRO A 367 -10.21 -13.33 16.11
C PRO A 367 -10.67 -11.92 15.76
N PHE A 368 -10.22 -11.38 14.63
CA PHE A 368 -10.64 -10.04 14.20
C PHE A 368 -11.93 -10.11 13.40
N THR A 369 -13.05 -9.81 14.05
CA THR A 369 -14.39 -10.03 13.51
C THR A 369 -15.13 -8.75 13.17
N HIS A 370 -14.78 -7.63 13.81
CA HIS A 370 -15.49 -6.36 13.68
C HIS A 370 -14.53 -5.19 13.56
N ILE A 371 -14.89 -4.17 12.78
CA ILE A 371 -14.12 -2.93 12.64
C ILE A 371 -14.82 -1.84 13.45
N LEU A 372 -14.10 -1.26 14.41
CA LEU A 372 -14.54 -0.05 15.11
C LEU A 372 -14.06 1.19 14.35
N LYS A 373 -14.97 2.11 14.10
CA LYS A 373 -14.75 3.41 13.47
C LYS A 373 -15.10 4.51 14.48
N PRO A 374 -14.11 5.03 15.21
CA PRO A 374 -14.32 6.13 16.14
C PRO A 374 -14.66 7.43 15.40
N ALA A 375 -15.14 8.40 16.17
CA ALA A 375 -15.32 9.77 15.72
C ALA A 375 -14.02 10.34 15.14
N GLY A 376 -14.14 11.07 14.03
CA GLY A 376 -13.01 11.81 13.47
C GLY A 376 -12.65 13.03 14.32
N THR A 377 -11.55 13.68 13.96
CA THR A 377 -11.11 14.94 14.58
C THR A 377 -11.32 16.11 13.62
N ALA A 378 -11.14 17.35 14.11
CA ALA A 378 -11.15 18.56 13.29
C ALA A 378 -12.44 18.77 12.47
N GLY A 379 -13.61 18.52 13.06
CA GLY A 379 -14.90 18.72 12.41
C GLY A 379 -15.50 17.48 11.77
N PHE A 380 -14.86 16.31 11.91
CA PHE A 380 -15.33 15.01 11.42
C PHE A 380 -15.88 14.12 12.54
N GLU A 381 -16.27 14.70 13.68
CA GLU A 381 -16.72 13.95 14.86
C GLU A 381 -17.99 13.13 14.57
N MET A 382 -18.86 13.62 13.67
CA MET A 382 -20.12 12.97 13.30
C MET A 382 -19.97 11.91 12.19
N LEU A 383 -18.75 11.63 11.73
CA LEU A 383 -18.48 10.67 10.66
C LEU A 383 -19.10 9.28 10.90
N PRO A 384 -19.00 8.68 12.10
CA PRO A 384 -19.63 7.37 12.36
C PRO A 384 -21.16 7.39 12.24
N VAL A 385 -21.80 8.47 12.68
CA VAL A 385 -23.27 8.63 12.61
C VAL A 385 -23.73 8.78 11.17
N VAL A 386 -23.03 9.62 10.39
CA VAL A 386 -23.35 9.83 8.97
C VAL A 386 -23.12 8.56 8.16
N GLU A 387 -22.05 7.82 8.45
CA GLU A 387 -21.80 6.52 7.80
C GLU A 387 -22.90 5.50 8.14
N TRP A 388 -23.26 5.35 9.41
CA TRP A 388 -24.36 4.46 9.81
C TRP A 388 -25.67 4.79 9.08
N LEU A 389 -26.02 6.08 9.00
CA LEU A 389 -27.18 6.55 8.26
C LEU A 389 -27.12 6.16 6.78
N CYS A 390 -25.96 6.33 6.14
CA CYS A 390 -25.76 5.97 4.73
C CYS A 390 -25.85 4.46 4.49
N LEU A 391 -25.35 3.64 5.42
CA LEU A 391 -25.49 2.18 5.36
C LEU A 391 -26.96 1.76 5.45
N GLU A 392 -27.74 2.37 6.35
CA GLU A 392 -29.17 2.08 6.48
C GLU A 392 -29.98 2.58 5.27
N LEU A 393 -29.65 3.75 4.71
CA LEU A 393 -30.20 4.20 3.43
C LEU A 393 -29.85 3.24 2.28
N GLY A 394 -28.64 2.69 2.29
CA GLY A 394 -28.21 1.67 1.35
C GLY A 394 -29.00 0.37 1.49
N ARG A 395 -29.28 -0.05 2.72
CA ARG A 395 -30.13 -1.22 3.01
C ARG A 395 -31.54 -1.00 2.48
N ALA A 396 -32.13 0.17 2.70
CA ALA A 396 -33.43 0.56 2.16
C ALA A 396 -33.43 0.60 0.61
N ALA A 397 -32.34 1.05 0.00
CA ALA A 397 -32.16 1.03 -1.46
C ALA A 397 -31.92 -0.38 -2.04
N GLY A 398 -31.91 -1.42 -1.21
CA GLY A 398 -31.79 -2.82 -1.62
C GLY A 398 -30.35 -3.24 -1.95
N PHE A 399 -29.35 -2.66 -1.28
CA PHE A 399 -27.98 -3.18 -1.28
C PHE A 399 -27.81 -4.22 -0.18
N GLU A 400 -26.90 -5.18 -0.40
CA GLU A 400 -26.31 -5.93 0.70
C GLU A 400 -25.43 -4.99 1.51
N VAL A 401 -25.64 -4.95 2.83
CA VAL A 401 -24.93 -4.07 3.77
C VAL A 401 -24.55 -4.91 4.98
N PRO A 402 -23.29 -4.86 5.46
CA PRO A 402 -22.89 -5.57 6.66
C PRO A 402 -23.76 -5.17 7.86
N ALA A 403 -23.79 -6.02 8.88
CA ALA A 403 -24.35 -5.62 10.16
C ALA A 403 -23.51 -4.45 10.71
N ALA A 404 -24.18 -3.39 11.15
CA ALA A 404 -23.54 -2.22 11.69
C ALA A 404 -24.38 -1.61 12.82
N ALA A 405 -23.71 -1.09 13.85
CA ALA A 405 -24.39 -0.49 15.00
C ALA A 405 -23.57 0.69 15.54
N LEU A 406 -24.25 1.70 16.06
CA LEU A 406 -23.63 2.80 16.78
C LEU A 406 -23.38 2.42 18.24
N ILE A 407 -22.19 2.78 18.73
CA ILE A 407 -21.75 2.57 20.10
C ILE A 407 -21.86 3.88 20.87
N ASP A 408 -22.51 3.81 22.02
CA ASP A 408 -22.50 4.86 23.05
C ASP A 408 -21.15 4.81 23.77
N MET A 409 -20.22 5.66 23.33
CA MET A 409 -18.84 5.63 23.79
C MET A 409 -18.72 6.22 25.21
N PRO A 410 -17.85 5.66 26.07
CA PRO A 410 -17.68 6.16 27.44
C PRO A 410 -17.07 7.57 27.47
N ASP A 411 -17.05 8.17 28.67
CA ASP A 411 -16.34 9.43 28.97
C ASP A 411 -16.74 10.64 28.12
N GLY A 412 -18.00 10.67 27.67
CA GLY A 412 -18.56 11.75 26.84
C GLY A 412 -17.94 11.82 25.44
N MET A 413 -17.29 10.75 24.98
CA MET A 413 -16.81 10.65 23.60
C MET A 413 -17.99 10.61 22.63
N SER A 414 -17.78 11.14 21.43
CA SER A 414 -18.76 11.02 20.35
C SER A 414 -19.00 9.56 19.97
N PRO A 415 -20.21 9.21 19.47
CA PRO A 415 -20.52 7.85 19.07
C PRO A 415 -19.52 7.27 18.08
N ALA A 416 -19.23 5.98 18.21
CA ALA A 416 -18.46 5.21 17.25
C ALA A 416 -19.38 4.28 16.46
N LEU A 417 -18.92 3.81 15.30
CA LEU A 417 -19.61 2.82 14.48
C LEU A 417 -18.84 1.51 14.57
N VAL A 418 -19.53 0.41 14.88
CA VAL A 418 -18.99 -0.94 14.73
C VAL A 418 -19.61 -1.60 13.51
N VAL A 419 -18.76 -2.19 12.67
CA VAL A 419 -19.16 -2.89 11.45
C VAL A 419 -18.67 -4.33 11.51
N GLU A 420 -19.56 -5.28 11.31
CA GLU A 420 -19.23 -6.70 11.19
C GLU A 420 -18.50 -6.96 9.87
N ARG A 421 -17.41 -7.73 9.93
CA ARG A 421 -16.66 -8.10 8.72
C ARG A 421 -17.43 -9.15 7.93
N PHE A 422 -17.52 -8.95 6.63
CA PHE A 422 -18.15 -9.89 5.68
C PHE A 422 -17.12 -10.71 4.88
N ASP A 423 -15.82 -10.53 5.15
CA ASP A 423 -14.71 -11.23 4.50
C ASP A 423 -14.06 -12.30 5.39
N VAL A 424 -14.80 -12.76 6.41
CA VAL A 424 -14.41 -13.80 7.38
C VAL A 424 -15.41 -14.96 7.36
N ARG A 425 -14.98 -16.12 7.87
CA ARG A 425 -15.80 -17.34 7.97
C ARG A 425 -16.84 -17.21 9.08
N HIS A 426 -17.98 -17.86 8.92
CA HIS A 426 -18.98 -17.99 9.99
C HIS A 426 -18.72 -19.26 10.81
N GLY A 427 -18.04 -19.10 11.94
CA GLY A 427 -17.65 -20.18 12.82
C GLY A 427 -16.66 -21.20 12.21
N PRO A 428 -16.29 -22.23 12.99
CA PRO A 428 -15.25 -23.21 12.62
C PRO A 428 -15.69 -24.21 11.55
N ASP A 429 -17.00 -24.39 11.36
CA ASP A 429 -17.56 -25.31 10.36
C ASP A 429 -17.54 -24.72 8.94
N ASP A 430 -17.47 -23.39 8.81
CA ASP A 430 -17.31 -22.72 7.53
C ASP A 430 -15.85 -22.80 7.07
N ARG A 431 -15.60 -23.69 6.11
CA ARG A 431 -14.25 -23.93 5.59
C ARG A 431 -13.92 -23.12 4.33
N ARG A 432 -14.84 -22.25 3.87
CA ARG A 432 -14.67 -21.48 2.63
C ARG A 432 -13.48 -20.54 2.74
N PHE A 433 -12.81 -20.27 1.64
CA PHE A 433 -11.74 -19.28 1.59
C PHE A 433 -12.30 -17.99 1.00
N LEU A 434 -12.42 -16.96 1.83
CA LEU A 434 -12.92 -15.64 1.46
C LEU A 434 -11.76 -14.67 1.24
N ALA A 435 -11.82 -13.89 0.17
CA ALA A 435 -10.91 -12.80 -0.10
C ALA A 435 -11.65 -11.58 -0.63
N LEU A 436 -11.42 -10.43 0.00
CA LEU A 436 -11.85 -9.11 -0.44
C LEU A 436 -10.73 -8.48 -1.26
N GLU A 437 -11.02 -8.10 -2.50
CA GLU A 437 -10.05 -7.42 -3.36
C GLU A 437 -10.63 -6.10 -3.88
N ASP A 438 -10.00 -4.99 -3.53
CA ASP A 438 -10.44 -3.66 -3.93
C ASP A 438 -10.16 -3.34 -5.41
N PHE A 439 -10.81 -2.31 -5.96
CA PHE A 439 -10.63 -1.96 -7.37
C PHE A 439 -9.29 -1.30 -7.70
N CYS A 440 -8.48 -0.87 -6.71
CA CYS A 440 -7.09 -0.53 -6.99
C CYS A 440 -6.31 -1.79 -7.38
N SER A 441 -6.43 -2.85 -6.57
CA SER A 441 -5.82 -4.15 -6.86
C SER A 441 -6.31 -4.74 -8.18
N VAL A 442 -7.64 -4.77 -8.40
CA VAL A 442 -8.23 -5.29 -9.64
C VAL A 442 -7.71 -4.59 -10.90
N LEU A 443 -7.39 -3.30 -10.80
CA LEU A 443 -6.94 -2.48 -11.92
C LEU A 443 -5.41 -2.32 -11.98
N ASP A 444 -4.66 -3.03 -11.14
CA ASP A 444 -3.20 -2.91 -10.97
C ASP A 444 -2.74 -1.47 -10.73
N LEU A 445 -3.49 -0.75 -9.89
CA LEU A 445 -3.20 0.62 -9.49
C LEU A 445 -2.61 0.66 -8.07
N PRO A 446 -1.60 1.51 -7.81
CA PRO A 446 -1.12 1.72 -6.45
C PRO A 446 -2.20 2.39 -5.59
N ALA A 447 -2.10 2.26 -4.28
CA ALA A 447 -3.08 2.85 -3.35
C ALA A 447 -3.19 4.39 -3.51
N SER A 448 -2.08 5.06 -3.83
CA SER A 448 -2.03 6.50 -4.11
C SER A 448 -2.87 6.94 -5.31
N ALA A 449 -3.18 6.01 -6.22
CA ALA A 449 -4.01 6.23 -7.41
C ALA A 449 -5.49 5.86 -7.18
N LYS A 450 -5.96 5.81 -5.92
CA LYS A 450 -7.34 5.44 -5.58
C LYS A 450 -8.42 6.32 -6.21
N TYR A 451 -8.10 7.57 -6.56
CA TYR A 451 -8.98 8.49 -7.28
C TYR A 451 -8.79 8.46 -8.81
N ASP A 452 -7.78 7.76 -9.33
CA ASP A 452 -7.43 7.71 -10.76
C ASP A 452 -8.22 6.62 -11.51
N GLY A 453 -9.54 6.68 -11.39
CA GLY A 453 -10.47 5.72 -11.95
C GLY A 453 -11.72 6.36 -12.58
N THR A 454 -12.46 5.56 -13.33
CA THR A 454 -13.81 5.90 -13.82
C THR A 454 -14.70 4.69 -13.69
N ILE A 455 -16.02 4.90 -13.63
CA ILE A 455 -16.99 3.81 -13.54
C ILE A 455 -16.87 2.85 -14.75
N GLU A 456 -16.56 3.35 -15.94
CA GLU A 456 -16.35 2.55 -17.14
C GLU A 456 -15.06 1.72 -17.07
N ARG A 457 -13.99 2.26 -16.46
CA ARG A 457 -12.75 1.51 -16.22
C ARG A 457 -13.00 0.37 -15.23
N MET A 458 -13.78 0.62 -14.18
CA MET A 458 -14.21 -0.42 -13.24
C MET A 458 -15.03 -1.50 -13.92
N ALA A 459 -16.02 -1.13 -14.73
CA ALA A 459 -16.84 -2.08 -15.49
C ALA A 459 -15.96 -3.02 -16.35
N ARG A 460 -14.95 -2.47 -17.04
CA ARG A 460 -14.00 -3.27 -17.85
C ARG A 460 -13.17 -4.24 -17.00
N GLY A 461 -12.70 -3.82 -15.82
CA GLY A 461 -11.94 -4.68 -14.91
C GLY A 461 -12.78 -5.76 -14.22
N LEU A 462 -14.05 -5.43 -13.93
CA LEU A 462 -15.02 -6.32 -13.27
C LEU A 462 -15.42 -7.51 -14.15
N ARG A 463 -15.77 -7.26 -15.41
CA ARG A 463 -16.35 -8.28 -16.32
C ARG A 463 -15.58 -9.60 -16.41
N PRO A 464 -14.25 -9.62 -16.64
CA PRO A 464 -13.53 -10.89 -16.80
C PRO A 464 -13.33 -11.65 -15.48
N LEU A 465 -13.61 -11.01 -14.33
CA LEU A 465 -13.40 -11.61 -13.01
C LEU A 465 -14.69 -12.14 -12.39
N SER A 466 -15.80 -11.44 -12.61
CA SER A 466 -17.09 -11.78 -11.99
C SER A 466 -17.64 -13.12 -12.47
N THR A 467 -18.23 -13.88 -11.54
CA THR A 467 -18.98 -15.10 -11.86
C THR A 467 -20.40 -14.83 -12.34
N ASP A 468 -20.91 -13.60 -12.17
CA ASP A 468 -22.16 -13.10 -12.75
C ASP A 468 -21.99 -11.64 -13.21
N PRO A 469 -21.32 -11.42 -14.36
CA PRO A 469 -20.99 -10.07 -14.82
C PRO A 469 -22.20 -9.19 -15.07
N ALA A 470 -23.35 -9.75 -15.44
CA ALA A 470 -24.56 -8.98 -15.71
C ALA A 470 -25.08 -8.33 -14.42
N ALA A 471 -25.24 -9.12 -13.36
CA ALA A 471 -25.69 -8.63 -12.07
C ALA A 471 -24.69 -7.70 -11.39
N ASP A 472 -23.39 -7.95 -11.52
CA ASP A 472 -22.38 -7.09 -10.89
C ASP A 472 -22.20 -5.76 -11.64
N ILE A 473 -22.43 -5.71 -12.96
CA ILE A 473 -22.46 -4.45 -13.72
C ILE A 473 -23.68 -3.61 -13.33
N GLU A 474 -24.84 -4.25 -13.14
CA GLU A 474 -26.01 -3.59 -12.57
C GLU A 474 -25.71 -3.07 -11.15
N THR A 475 -25.02 -3.86 -10.32
CA THR A 475 -24.59 -3.44 -8.98
C THR A 475 -23.66 -2.23 -9.05
N LEU A 476 -22.65 -2.22 -9.92
CA LEU A 476 -21.76 -1.08 -10.13
C LEU A 476 -22.53 0.18 -10.55
N PHE A 477 -23.50 0.05 -11.46
CA PHE A 477 -24.38 1.14 -11.84
C PHE A 477 -25.19 1.67 -10.65
N ARG A 478 -25.82 0.77 -9.89
CA ARG A 478 -26.57 1.09 -8.67
C ARG A 478 -25.68 1.80 -7.65
N ARG A 479 -24.44 1.37 -7.43
CA ARG A 479 -23.46 2.04 -6.56
C ARG A 479 -23.17 3.48 -6.99
N ALA A 480 -22.88 3.68 -8.28
CA ALA A 480 -22.59 5.02 -8.81
C ALA A 480 -23.80 5.96 -8.67
N PHE A 481 -25.01 5.46 -8.94
CA PHE A 481 -26.24 6.24 -8.78
C PHE A 481 -26.53 6.55 -7.30
N PHE A 482 -26.38 5.55 -6.42
CA PHE A 482 -26.56 5.74 -4.98
C PHE A 482 -25.57 6.76 -4.40
N ALA A 483 -24.28 6.65 -4.72
CA ALA A 483 -23.25 7.61 -4.30
C ALA A 483 -23.57 9.04 -4.75
N TRP A 484 -24.13 9.20 -5.96
CA TRP A 484 -24.65 10.49 -6.39
C TRP A 484 -25.81 10.97 -5.52
N LEU A 485 -26.80 10.14 -5.21
CA LEU A 485 -27.95 10.56 -4.42
C LEU A 485 -27.58 10.91 -2.97
N ILE A 486 -26.66 10.17 -2.35
CA ILE A 486 -26.20 10.45 -0.99
C ILE A 486 -25.09 11.49 -0.89
N ALA A 487 -24.65 12.07 -2.01
CA ALA A 487 -23.53 13.01 -2.08
C ALA A 487 -22.23 12.45 -1.47
N ASP A 488 -21.88 11.23 -1.89
CA ASP A 488 -20.65 10.57 -1.50
C ASP A 488 -19.50 10.99 -2.42
N GLY A 489 -18.71 11.93 -1.93
CA GLY A 489 -17.49 12.37 -2.60
C GLY A 489 -16.24 11.56 -2.27
N ASP A 490 -16.33 10.51 -1.44
CA ASP A 490 -15.21 9.63 -1.11
C ASP A 490 -15.38 8.19 -1.63
N MET A 491 -16.39 7.91 -2.47
CA MET A 491 -16.59 6.62 -3.16
C MET A 491 -15.49 6.35 -4.23
N HIS A 492 -14.25 6.13 -3.77
CA HIS A 492 -13.08 5.87 -4.60
C HIS A 492 -12.82 4.36 -4.80
N LEU A 493 -11.81 3.99 -5.59
CA LEU A 493 -11.57 2.59 -6.00
C LEU A 493 -11.34 1.62 -4.82
N LYS A 494 -10.90 2.10 -3.65
CA LYS A 494 -10.75 1.25 -2.46
C LYS A 494 -12.03 0.98 -1.65
N ASN A 495 -13.09 1.77 -1.88
CA ASN A 495 -14.40 1.61 -1.23
C ASN A 495 -15.36 0.74 -2.07
N LEU A 496 -14.82 0.14 -3.13
CA LEU A 496 -15.50 -0.78 -4.03
C LEU A 496 -14.58 -2.00 -4.15
N ALA A 497 -15.14 -3.20 -4.03
CA ALA A 497 -14.34 -4.42 -4.01
C ALA A 497 -15.12 -5.61 -4.56
N LEU A 498 -14.38 -6.68 -4.85
CA LEU A 498 -14.92 -7.99 -5.16
C LEU A 498 -14.72 -8.92 -3.97
N LEU A 499 -15.79 -9.61 -3.58
CA LEU A 499 -15.73 -10.73 -2.65
C LEU A 499 -15.56 -12.03 -3.45
N LYS A 500 -14.44 -12.71 -3.20
CA LYS A 500 -14.05 -13.95 -3.85
C LYS A 500 -14.16 -15.09 -2.87
N ILE A 501 -14.90 -16.13 -3.22
CA ILE A 501 -15.13 -17.29 -2.36
C ILE A 501 -14.66 -18.55 -3.10
N ALA A 502 -13.83 -19.34 -2.44
CA ALA A 502 -13.41 -20.64 -2.93
C ALA A 502 -13.73 -21.74 -1.92
N GLU A 503 -14.29 -22.84 -2.41
CA GLU A 503 -14.49 -24.02 -1.59
C GLU A 503 -13.15 -24.73 -1.29
N PRO A 504 -13.03 -25.42 -0.13
CA PRO A 504 -11.86 -26.23 0.19
C PRO A 504 -11.46 -27.16 -0.96
N GLY A 505 -10.18 -27.12 -1.35
CA GLY A 505 -9.64 -27.97 -2.42
C GLY A 505 -10.00 -27.54 -3.85
N SER A 506 -10.85 -26.52 -4.03
CA SER A 506 -11.14 -25.97 -5.36
C SER A 506 -9.90 -25.32 -5.99
N LYS A 507 -9.75 -25.46 -7.30
CA LYS A 507 -8.68 -24.78 -8.07
C LYS A 507 -9.09 -23.40 -8.58
N ARG A 508 -10.36 -23.02 -8.40
CA ARG A 508 -10.94 -21.75 -8.87
C ARG A 508 -11.75 -21.12 -7.75
N PHE A 509 -12.01 -19.82 -7.87
CA PHE A 509 -13.07 -19.20 -7.09
C PHE A 509 -14.41 -19.74 -7.59
N GLU A 510 -15.26 -20.17 -6.67
CA GLU A 510 -16.62 -20.62 -6.98
C GLU A 510 -17.53 -19.40 -7.20
N THR A 511 -17.33 -18.35 -6.40
CA THR A 511 -17.98 -17.06 -6.62
C THR A 511 -16.94 -15.93 -6.62
N VAL A 512 -17.16 -14.97 -7.52
CA VAL A 512 -16.48 -13.68 -7.54
C VAL A 512 -17.57 -12.66 -7.80
N ARG A 513 -18.01 -11.97 -6.76
CA ARG A 513 -19.16 -11.07 -6.81
C ARG A 513 -18.80 -9.70 -6.26
N PHE A 514 -19.58 -8.68 -6.60
CA PHE A 514 -19.44 -7.36 -5.99
C PHE A 514 -19.61 -7.46 -4.47
N ALA A 515 -18.74 -6.82 -3.70
CA ALA A 515 -18.83 -6.85 -2.24
C ALA A 515 -20.06 -6.07 -1.71
N PRO A 516 -20.51 -6.32 -0.46
CA PRO A 516 -21.50 -5.48 0.23
C PRO A 516 -21.13 -3.99 0.25
N LEU A 517 -22.11 -3.11 0.51
CA LEU A 517 -21.90 -1.67 0.66
C LEU A 517 -21.24 -1.36 1.99
N TYR A 518 -20.06 -0.76 1.95
CA TYR A 518 -19.27 -0.33 3.09
C TYR A 518 -18.65 1.03 2.79
N ASP A 519 -18.20 1.75 3.83
CA ASP A 519 -17.54 3.06 3.74
C ASP A 519 -18.33 4.09 2.91
N ALA A 520 -19.66 4.06 3.03
CA ALA A 520 -20.56 5.01 2.35
C ALA A 520 -20.82 6.23 3.25
N VAL A 521 -20.66 7.43 2.71
CA VAL A 521 -20.76 8.65 3.52
C VAL A 521 -21.27 9.85 2.72
N THR A 522 -22.20 10.63 3.29
CA THR A 522 -22.55 11.95 2.74
C THR A 522 -21.46 12.96 3.10
N THR A 523 -20.52 13.25 2.19
CA THR A 523 -19.38 14.13 2.50
C THR A 523 -19.79 15.59 2.67
N HIS A 524 -20.89 16.01 2.02
CA HIS A 524 -21.38 17.39 1.99
C HIS A 524 -21.77 17.98 3.35
N VAL A 525 -21.97 17.16 4.38
CA VAL A 525 -22.30 17.65 5.73
C VAL A 525 -21.09 18.15 6.51
N PHE A 526 -19.88 17.75 6.10
CA PHE A 526 -18.64 18.08 6.82
C PHE A 526 -18.03 19.44 6.40
N PRO A 527 -17.25 20.09 7.29
CA PRO A 527 -16.64 21.37 7.00
C PRO A 527 -15.74 21.35 5.76
N GLY A 528 -15.89 22.35 4.89
CA GLY A 528 -15.09 22.47 3.66
C GLY A 528 -15.50 21.54 2.52
N LEU A 529 -16.43 20.61 2.73
CA LEU A 529 -16.86 19.60 1.75
C LEU A 529 -18.26 19.83 1.17
N GLY A 530 -18.91 20.95 1.45
CA GLY A 530 -20.27 21.24 0.95
C GLY A 530 -20.40 21.37 -0.58
N GLY A 531 -19.27 21.42 -1.31
CA GLY A 531 -19.21 21.40 -2.78
C GLY A 531 -18.41 20.21 -3.32
N ASP A 532 -18.23 19.17 -2.51
CA ASP A 532 -17.46 17.99 -2.89
C ASP A 532 -18.11 17.26 -4.07
N ARG A 533 -17.30 16.59 -4.88
CA ARG A 533 -17.75 15.95 -6.13
C ARG A 533 -17.60 14.44 -6.01
N MET A 534 -18.27 13.68 -6.87
CA MET A 534 -18.05 12.24 -6.90
C MET A 534 -16.57 11.93 -7.15
N ALA A 535 -15.99 11.08 -6.31
CA ALA A 535 -14.60 10.64 -6.43
C ALA A 535 -14.29 10.01 -7.80
N LEU A 536 -15.22 9.21 -8.33
CA LEU A 536 -15.07 8.51 -9.60
C LEU A 536 -15.99 9.11 -10.66
N LYS A 537 -15.39 9.47 -11.80
CA LYS A 537 -16.10 10.05 -12.93
C LYS A 537 -16.95 9.00 -13.66
N LEU A 538 -18.06 9.47 -14.23
CA LEU A 538 -18.83 8.79 -15.26
C LEU A 538 -19.05 9.73 -16.44
N ASN A 539 -18.84 9.26 -17.66
CA ASN A 539 -18.87 10.05 -18.90
C ASN A 539 -18.01 11.34 -18.82
N GLY A 540 -16.91 11.29 -18.07
CA GLY A 540 -16.02 12.44 -17.82
C GLY A 540 -16.59 13.51 -16.86
N LYS A 541 -17.74 13.26 -16.22
CA LYS A 541 -18.39 14.13 -15.23
C LYS A 541 -18.30 13.53 -13.83
N ASP A 542 -18.24 14.40 -12.83
CA ASP A 542 -18.20 14.08 -11.39
C ASP A 542 -19.21 14.91 -10.57
N ASP A 543 -19.97 15.78 -11.24
CA ASP A 543 -20.93 16.70 -10.62
C ASP A 543 -22.01 17.09 -11.64
N ARG A 544 -23.12 17.66 -11.14
CA ARG A 544 -24.31 18.07 -11.91
C ARG A 544 -24.83 16.96 -12.82
N LEU A 545 -24.86 15.75 -12.27
CA LEU A 545 -25.28 14.56 -13.01
C LEU A 545 -26.80 14.54 -13.17
N THR A 546 -27.24 14.19 -14.38
CA THR A 546 -28.65 14.09 -14.76
C THR A 546 -29.02 12.64 -15.06
N ARG A 547 -30.33 12.34 -15.15
CA ARG A 547 -30.83 11.03 -15.59
C ARG A 547 -30.18 10.58 -16.90
N GLN A 548 -30.01 11.49 -17.86
CA GLN A 548 -29.42 11.17 -19.16
C GLN A 548 -27.93 10.77 -19.05
N ASP A 549 -27.19 11.34 -18.09
CA ASP A 549 -25.80 10.95 -17.85
C ASP A 549 -25.73 9.48 -17.36
N PHE A 550 -26.61 9.07 -16.44
CA PHE A 550 -26.70 7.68 -16.01
C PHE A 550 -27.15 6.74 -17.13
N LEU A 551 -28.13 7.11 -17.95
CA LEU A 551 -28.50 6.28 -19.12
C LEU A 551 -27.37 6.17 -20.15
N THR A 552 -26.56 7.22 -20.30
CA THR A 552 -25.37 7.17 -21.15
C THR A 552 -24.32 6.24 -20.57
N LEU A 553 -24.07 6.32 -19.26
CA LEU A 553 -23.20 5.38 -18.57
C LEU A 553 -23.68 3.93 -18.77
N ALA A 554 -24.98 3.66 -18.57
CA ALA A 554 -25.56 2.34 -18.74
C ALA A 554 -25.26 1.74 -20.12
N ARG A 555 -25.40 2.54 -21.19
CA ARG A 555 -25.03 2.10 -22.55
C ARG A 555 -23.53 1.81 -22.66
N THR A 556 -22.68 2.68 -22.10
CA THR A 556 -21.21 2.53 -22.15
C THR A 556 -20.73 1.28 -21.41
N ILE A 557 -21.36 0.93 -20.29
CA ILE A 557 -21.08 -0.29 -19.52
C ILE A 557 -22.00 -1.45 -19.94
N GLU A 558 -22.69 -1.33 -21.08
CA GLU A 558 -23.57 -2.34 -21.68
C GLU A 558 -24.61 -2.93 -20.70
N LEU A 559 -25.10 -2.13 -19.76
CA LEU A 559 -26.29 -2.41 -18.97
C LEU A 559 -27.53 -2.10 -19.82
N PRO A 560 -28.50 -3.02 -19.95
CA PRO A 560 -29.74 -2.72 -20.66
C PRO A 560 -30.41 -1.48 -20.09
N VAL A 561 -30.81 -0.56 -20.96
CA VAL A 561 -31.40 0.74 -20.56
C VAL A 561 -32.62 0.53 -19.67
N THR A 562 -33.46 -0.48 -19.94
CA THR A 562 -34.63 -0.80 -19.10
C THR A 562 -34.24 -1.12 -17.66
N ARG A 563 -33.18 -1.92 -17.45
CA ARG A 563 -32.64 -2.22 -16.11
C ARG A 563 -32.08 -0.99 -15.44
N ALA A 564 -31.41 -0.11 -16.18
CA ALA A 564 -30.91 1.15 -15.65
C ALA A 564 -32.07 2.07 -15.20
N GLU A 565 -33.16 2.15 -15.96
CA GLU A 565 -34.35 2.91 -15.60
C GLU A 565 -35.06 2.34 -14.37
N GLU A 566 -35.21 1.01 -14.29
CA GLU A 566 -35.73 0.31 -13.11
C GLU A 566 -34.86 0.57 -11.88
N ALA A 567 -33.54 0.50 -12.00
CA ALA A 567 -32.60 0.79 -10.92
C ALA A 567 -32.69 2.27 -10.46
N ILE A 568 -32.77 3.22 -11.39
CA ILE A 568 -32.95 4.65 -11.06
C ILE A 568 -34.25 4.86 -10.28
N GLY A 569 -35.37 4.36 -10.83
CA GLY A 569 -36.69 4.56 -10.22
C GLY A 569 -36.81 3.90 -8.85
N SER A 570 -36.35 2.65 -8.73
CA SER A 570 -36.42 1.90 -7.46
C SER A 570 -35.57 2.52 -6.36
N ILE A 571 -34.32 2.90 -6.65
CA ILE A 571 -33.44 3.53 -5.65
C ILE A 571 -33.97 4.90 -5.25
N ALA A 572 -34.36 5.75 -6.22
CA ALA A 572 -34.87 7.07 -5.90
C ALA A 572 -36.17 7.00 -5.08
N ALA A 573 -37.08 6.08 -5.41
CA ALA A 573 -38.31 5.86 -4.63
C ALA A 573 -38.00 5.38 -3.21
N ALA A 574 -37.15 4.37 -3.06
CA ALA A 574 -36.76 3.84 -1.75
C ALA A 574 -36.13 4.92 -0.86
N LEU A 575 -35.26 5.78 -1.41
CA LEU A 575 -34.64 6.85 -0.64
C LEU A 575 -35.61 7.99 -0.29
N ARG A 576 -36.58 8.31 -1.15
CA ARG A 576 -37.65 9.28 -0.82
C ARG A 576 -38.51 8.81 0.35
N GLU A 577 -38.74 7.51 0.47
CA GLU A 577 -39.53 6.92 1.56
C GLU A 577 -38.70 6.75 2.84
N ALA A 578 -37.47 6.25 2.72
CA ALA A 578 -36.61 5.95 3.86
C ALA A 578 -36.01 7.20 4.50
N ALA A 579 -35.54 8.18 3.72
CA ALA A 579 -34.82 9.33 4.28
C ALA A 579 -35.65 10.10 5.34
N PRO A 580 -36.93 10.44 5.14
CA PRO A 580 -37.70 11.17 6.16
C PRO A 580 -38.03 10.36 7.42
N THR A 581 -38.05 9.03 7.32
CA THR A 581 -38.51 8.12 8.39
C THR A 581 -37.36 7.50 9.18
N LEU A 582 -36.15 7.50 8.63
CA LEU A 582 -34.96 6.98 9.28
C LEU A 582 -34.55 7.85 10.47
N ALA A 583 -34.67 7.28 11.65
CA ALA A 583 -34.28 7.88 12.93
C ALA A 583 -32.87 7.43 13.34
N LEU A 584 -32.20 8.25 14.13
CA LEU A 584 -30.97 7.82 14.79
C LEU A 584 -31.34 7.02 16.04
N PRO A 585 -30.45 6.14 16.54
CA PRO A 585 -30.66 5.52 17.84
C PRO A 585 -30.83 6.59 18.94
N SER A 586 -31.75 6.37 19.87
CA SER A 586 -32.19 7.36 20.88
C SER A 586 -31.07 8.00 21.74
N PHE A 587 -29.88 7.41 21.82
CA PHE A 587 -28.73 8.01 22.50
C PHE A 587 -27.98 9.01 21.61
N ALA A 588 -27.90 8.75 20.31
CA ALA A 588 -27.26 9.61 19.33
C ALA A 588 -28.13 10.84 19.01
N GLU A 589 -29.46 10.72 19.03
CA GLU A 589 -30.41 11.84 18.86
C GLU A 589 -30.22 12.96 19.90
N ARG A 590 -29.73 12.61 21.11
CA ARG A 590 -29.51 13.58 22.19
C ARG A 590 -28.35 14.53 21.92
N ALA A 591 -27.51 14.25 20.92
CA ALA A 591 -26.41 15.12 20.53
C ALA A 591 -26.86 16.03 19.38
N ASP A 592 -27.00 17.33 19.64
CA ASP A 592 -27.45 18.33 18.65
C ASP A 592 -26.65 18.28 17.33
N ALA A 593 -25.34 18.04 17.42
CA ALA A 593 -24.46 17.92 16.25
C ALA A 593 -24.78 16.69 15.39
N ALA A 594 -25.11 15.55 16.02
CA ALA A 594 -25.46 14.32 15.33
C ALA A 594 -26.80 14.46 14.61
N GLN A 595 -27.80 15.04 15.30
CA GLN A 595 -29.09 15.34 14.69
C GLN A 595 -28.94 16.31 13.52
N THR A 596 -28.17 17.38 13.68
CA THR A 596 -27.94 18.38 12.62
C THR A 596 -27.28 17.75 11.39
N ALA A 597 -26.24 16.92 11.59
CA ALA A 597 -25.57 16.22 10.50
C ALA A 597 -26.52 15.23 9.79
N ALA A 598 -27.30 14.45 10.55
CA ALA A 598 -28.26 13.51 9.99
C ALA A 598 -29.38 14.20 9.21
N GLU A 599 -29.98 15.27 9.74
CA GLU A 599 -31.01 16.03 9.03
C GLU A 599 -30.47 16.67 7.74
N ARG A 600 -29.24 17.20 7.76
CA ARG A 600 -28.61 17.72 6.54
C ARG A 600 -28.37 16.62 5.51
N ALA A 601 -27.89 15.45 5.93
CA ALA A 601 -27.68 14.31 5.04
C ALA A 601 -29.01 13.83 4.44
N LYS A 602 -30.04 13.63 5.27
CA LYS A 602 -31.40 13.25 4.83
C LYS A 602 -32.00 14.26 3.85
N ALA A 603 -31.83 15.56 4.10
CA ALA A 603 -32.30 16.61 3.20
C ALA A 603 -31.63 16.54 1.83
N ILE A 604 -30.30 16.37 1.79
CA ILE A 604 -29.54 16.21 0.53
C ILE A 604 -30.05 15.00 -0.25
N VAL A 605 -30.22 13.86 0.43
CA VAL A 605 -30.71 12.61 -0.17
C VAL A 605 -32.09 12.80 -0.77
N ARG A 606 -33.02 13.38 -0.01
CA ARG A 606 -34.39 13.66 -0.46
C ARG A 606 -34.37 14.58 -1.68
N ASP A 607 -33.71 15.73 -1.59
CA ASP A 607 -33.70 16.74 -2.65
C ASP A 607 -33.09 16.17 -3.95
N ARG A 608 -32.01 15.36 -3.84
CA ARG A 608 -31.44 14.67 -5.00
C ARG A 608 -32.34 13.57 -5.52
N ALA A 609 -33.00 12.79 -4.67
CA ALA A 609 -33.92 11.73 -5.10
C ALA A 609 -35.19 12.28 -5.77
N GLU A 610 -35.67 13.47 -5.36
CA GLU A 610 -36.79 14.17 -6.01
C GLU A 610 -36.44 14.66 -7.42
N ALA A 611 -35.17 14.96 -7.69
CA ALA A 611 -34.70 15.35 -9.02
C ALA A 611 -34.67 14.18 -10.03
N PHE A 612 -34.91 12.94 -9.58
CA PHE A 612 -34.97 11.72 -10.40
C PHE A 612 -36.33 11.02 -10.21
N PRO A 613 -37.38 11.49 -10.90
CA PRO A 613 -38.74 10.96 -10.76
C PRO A 613 -38.88 9.51 -11.21
#